data_AF-A0A2V9FIJ2-F1
#
_entry.id   AF-A0A2V9FIJ2-F1
#
_cell.length_a   1.000
_cell.length_b   1.000
_cell.length_c   1.000
_cell.angle_alpha   90.00
_cell.angle_beta   90.00
_cell.angle_gamma   90.00
#
_symmetry.space_group_name_H-M   'P 1'
#
loop_
_entity.id
_entity.type
_entity.pdbx_description
1 polymer ?
#
loop_
_entity_poly.entity_id
_entity_poly.type
_entity_poly.pdbx_seq_one_letter_code
_entity_poly.pdbx_strand_id
1 'polypeptide(L)'
;REPDYITAQLLANNPRAREIYVCAMRDAWTAKNELLDRGVSPEIALYLVPNAKSIRLYESGSLLHLIHKWTMRTCFNAQEEIYQASMDEIAQLREVQPE
;
A
#
# COMPACT_ATOMS: atom_id res chain seq x y z
N ARG A 1 -12.06 13.10 8.75
CA ARG A 1 -11.07 12.87 7.67
C ARG A 1 -11.27 11.43 7.20
N GLU A 2 -11.47 11.18 5.90
CA GLU A 2 -11.90 9.86 5.41
C GLU A 2 -10.78 8.79 5.36
N PRO A 3 -11.14 7.49 5.44
CA PRO A 3 -10.23 6.38 5.19
C PRO A 3 -9.64 6.36 3.78
N ASP A 4 -8.34 6.12 3.68
CA ASP A 4 -7.58 6.05 2.43
C ASP A 4 -6.52 4.95 2.53
N TYR A 5 -6.90 3.78 2.05
CA TYR A 5 -6.17 2.54 2.20
C TYR A 5 -6.34 1.60 1.00
N ILE A 6 -5.42 0.65 0.87
CA ILE A 6 -5.44 -0.42 -0.14
C ILE A 6 -5.91 -1.70 0.52
N THR A 7 -6.92 -2.36 -0.08
CA THR A 7 -7.38 -3.68 0.38
C THR A 7 -6.57 -4.77 -0.30
N ALA A 8 -5.97 -5.67 0.47
CA ALA A 8 -5.21 -6.80 -0.06
C ALA A 8 -6.11 -7.75 -0.87
N GLN A 9 -5.61 -8.23 -2.01
CA GLN A 9 -6.40 -9.02 -2.95
C GLN A 9 -6.85 -10.37 -2.37
N LEU A 10 -6.08 -10.92 -1.42
CA LEU A 10 -6.47 -12.09 -0.64
C LEU A 10 -7.86 -11.97 0.01
N LEU A 11 -8.30 -10.76 0.34
CA LEU A 11 -9.62 -10.51 0.94
C LEU A 11 -10.77 -10.56 -0.07
N ALA A 12 -10.50 -10.55 -1.38
CA ALA A 12 -11.53 -10.57 -2.43
C ALA A 12 -12.41 -11.82 -2.36
N ASN A 13 -11.82 -12.96 -2.02
CA ASN A 13 -12.49 -14.27 -2.01
C ASN A 13 -13.02 -14.67 -0.62
N ASN A 14 -12.93 -13.79 0.38
CA ASN A 14 -13.40 -14.08 1.74
C ASN A 14 -14.24 -12.91 2.31
N PRO A 15 -15.57 -12.93 2.09
CA PRO A 15 -16.46 -11.86 2.53
C PRO A 15 -16.41 -11.58 4.03
N ARG A 16 -16.27 -12.63 4.86
CA ARG A 16 -16.19 -12.49 6.32
C ARG A 16 -14.90 -11.80 6.76
N ALA A 17 -13.76 -12.19 6.19
CA ALA A 17 -12.50 -11.52 6.46
C ALA A 17 -12.52 -10.06 6.00
N ARG A 18 -13.14 -9.80 4.83
CA ARG A 18 -13.32 -8.44 4.31
C ARG A 18 -14.17 -7.57 5.23
N GLU A 19 -15.24 -8.10 5.80
CA GLU A 19 -16.08 -7.37 6.77
C GLU A 19 -15.27 -6.97 8.02
N ILE A 20 -14.55 -7.92 8.61
CA ILE A 20 -13.68 -7.65 9.78
C ILE A 20 -12.63 -6.58 9.44
N TYR A 21 -12.00 -6.70 8.27
CA TYR A 21 -11.01 -5.75 7.79
C TYR A 21 -11.60 -4.33 7.66
N VAL A 22 -12.76 -4.19 7.01
CA VAL A 22 -13.42 -2.88 6.82
C VAL A 22 -13.80 -2.25 8.17
N CYS A 23 -14.28 -3.04 9.13
CA CYS A 23 -14.56 -2.55 10.48
C CYS A 23 -13.28 -2.07 11.17
N ALA A 24 -12.21 -2.86 11.17
CA ALA A 24 -10.94 -2.49 11.78
C ALA A 24 -10.36 -1.20 11.18
N MET A 25 -10.43 -1.03 9.86
CA MET A 25 -9.99 0.20 9.18
C MET A 25 -10.83 1.41 9.60
N ARG A 26 -12.15 1.25 9.72
CA ARG A 26 -13.05 2.32 10.18
C ARG A 26 -12.71 2.73 11.62
N ASP A 27 -12.59 1.77 12.51
CA ASP A 27 -12.33 2.01 13.94
C ASP A 27 -10.98 2.73 14.14
N ALA A 28 -9.94 2.28 13.43
CA ALA A 28 -8.64 2.92 13.45
C ALA A 28 -8.70 4.38 12.98
N TRP A 29 -9.44 4.67 11.90
CA TRP A 29 -9.59 6.03 11.40
C TRP A 29 -10.40 6.93 12.32
N THR A 30 -11.46 6.41 12.94
CA THR A 30 -12.26 7.13 13.93
C THR A 30 -11.39 7.52 15.11
N ALA A 31 -10.69 6.56 15.72
CA ALA A 31 -9.80 6.81 16.86
C ALA A 31 -8.68 7.82 16.52
N LYS A 32 -8.05 7.68 15.34
CA LYS A 32 -7.06 8.63 14.84
C LYS A 32 -7.65 10.04 14.68
N ASN A 33 -8.88 10.17 14.18
CA ASN A 33 -9.53 11.48 14.04
C ASN A 33 -9.84 12.11 15.39
N GLU A 34 -10.36 11.34 16.34
CA GLU A 34 -10.63 11.81 17.71
C GLU A 34 -9.37 12.32 18.41
N LEU A 35 -8.22 11.65 18.25
CA LEU A 35 -6.96 12.13 18.79
C LEU A 35 -6.54 13.48 18.18
N LEU A 36 -6.64 13.61 16.86
CA LEU A 36 -6.30 14.87 16.18
C LEU A 36 -7.23 16.01 16.61
N ASP A 37 -8.52 15.73 16.78
CA ASP A 37 -9.52 16.72 17.17
C ASP A 37 -9.33 17.15 18.65
N ARG A 38 -8.66 16.32 19.45
CA ARG A 38 -8.17 16.64 20.81
C ARG A 38 -6.83 17.36 20.86
N GLY A 39 -6.23 17.69 19.71
CA GLY A 39 -4.96 18.41 19.63
C GLY A 39 -3.71 17.54 19.82
N VAL A 40 -3.85 16.20 19.76
CA VAL A 40 -2.67 15.31 19.70
C VAL A 40 -1.92 15.55 18.40
N SER A 41 -0.59 15.51 18.46
CA SER A 41 0.23 15.76 17.29
C SER A 41 0.01 14.67 16.22
N PRO A 42 0.05 15.02 14.92
CA PRO A 42 -0.13 14.05 13.84
C PRO A 42 0.86 12.88 13.87
N GLU A 43 2.10 13.13 14.32
CA GLU A 43 3.16 12.13 14.44
C GLU A 43 2.79 11.02 15.43
N ILE A 44 2.11 11.38 16.52
CA ILE A 44 1.61 10.41 17.51
C ILE A 44 0.32 9.74 17.00
N ALA A 45 -0.60 10.51 16.40
CA ALA A 45 -1.83 9.95 15.86
C ALA A 45 -1.58 8.92 14.73
N LEU A 46 -0.45 9.03 14.02
CA LEU A 46 -0.04 8.10 12.97
C LEU A 46 0.11 6.66 13.47
N TYR A 47 0.45 6.43 14.74
CA TYR A 47 0.62 5.09 15.30
C TYR A 47 -0.67 4.26 15.34
N LEU A 48 -1.85 4.90 15.21
CA LEU A 48 -3.13 4.19 15.09
C LEU A 48 -3.45 3.77 13.66
N VAL A 49 -2.74 4.31 12.67
CA VAL A 49 -3.03 4.05 11.26
C VAL A 49 -2.50 2.67 10.86
N PRO A 50 -3.32 1.78 10.28
CA PRO A 50 -2.87 0.45 9.87
C PRO A 50 -1.93 0.50 8.65
N ASN A 51 -1.13 -0.56 8.46
CA ASN A 51 -0.19 -0.71 7.34
C ASN A 51 -0.83 -0.56 5.95
N ALA A 52 -2.13 -0.83 5.84
CA ALA A 52 -2.86 -0.68 4.58
C ALA A 52 -3.06 0.78 4.13
N LYS A 53 -2.69 1.77 4.95
CA LYS A 53 -2.72 3.19 4.57
C LYS A 53 -1.99 3.42 3.26
N SER A 54 -2.67 4.06 2.32
CA SER A 54 -2.08 4.42 1.03
C SER A 54 -0.96 5.45 1.23
N ILE A 55 0.24 5.12 0.77
CA ILE A 55 1.42 6.01 0.72
C ILE A 55 1.65 6.41 -0.74
N ARG A 56 1.97 7.68 -0.98
CA ARG A 56 2.37 8.16 -2.31
C ARG A 56 3.87 8.34 -2.27
N LEU A 57 4.55 7.72 -3.22
CA LEU A 57 6.00 7.70 -3.31
C LEU A 57 6.39 8.08 -4.74
N TYR A 58 7.43 8.91 -4.85
CA TYR A 58 8.16 9.08 -6.11
C TYR A 58 9.42 8.24 -6.03
N GLU A 59 9.59 7.33 -6.96
CA GLU A 59 10.78 6.50 -7.09
C GLU A 59 11.56 6.90 -8.33
N SER A 60 12.88 6.98 -8.22
CA SER A 60 13.80 7.19 -9.32
C SER A 60 15.04 6.33 -9.13
N GLY A 61 15.65 5.92 -10.24
CA GLY A 61 16.84 5.06 -10.21
C GLY A 61 17.37 4.81 -11.61
N SER A 62 18.63 4.37 -11.69
CA SER A 62 19.16 3.88 -12.96
C SER A 62 18.50 2.56 -13.34
N LEU A 63 18.46 2.26 -14.65
CA LEU A 63 17.87 1.02 -15.17
C LEU A 63 18.45 -0.23 -14.49
N LEU A 64 19.76 -0.26 -14.22
CA LEU A 64 20.42 -1.37 -13.53
C LEU A 64 19.81 -1.65 -12.14
N HIS A 65 19.53 -0.61 -11.35
CA HIS A 65 18.93 -0.77 -10.02
C HIS A 65 17.47 -1.22 -10.10
N LEU A 66 16.71 -0.69 -11.07
CA LEU A 66 15.33 -1.09 -11.29
C LEU A 66 15.23 -2.55 -11.76
N ILE A 67 16.11 -3.00 -12.65
CA ILE A 67 16.21 -4.42 -13.06
C ILE A 67 16.46 -5.32 -11.84
N HIS A 68 17.37 -4.92 -10.94
CA HIS A 68 17.63 -5.68 -9.71
C HIS A 68 16.39 -5.76 -8.81
N LYS A 69 15.69 -4.64 -8.60
CA LYS A 69 14.41 -4.60 -7.86
C LYS A 69 13.41 -5.57 -8.49
N TRP A 70 13.13 -5.41 -9.78
CA TRP A 70 12.13 -6.21 -10.48
C TRP A 70 12.46 -7.70 -10.44
N THR A 71 13.72 -8.09 -10.63
CA THR A 71 14.16 -9.49 -10.50
C THR A 71 13.76 -10.10 -9.15
N MET A 72 13.85 -9.34 -8.06
CA MET A 72 13.47 -9.82 -6.73
C MET A 72 11.96 -9.71 -6.44
N ARG A 73 11.26 -8.77 -7.07
CA ARG A 73 9.87 -8.43 -6.73
C ARG A 73 8.82 -9.00 -7.68
N THR A 74 9.23 -9.50 -8.84
CA THR A 74 8.35 -10.22 -9.78
C THR A 74 8.49 -11.74 -9.69
N CYS A 75 8.98 -12.26 -8.56
CA CYS A 75 9.04 -13.69 -8.29
C CYS A 75 7.85 -14.15 -7.44
N PHE A 76 7.54 -15.45 -7.45
CA PHE A 76 6.44 -16.00 -6.65
C PHE A 76 6.67 -15.97 -5.12
N ASN A 77 7.89 -15.67 -4.68
CA ASN A 77 8.20 -15.45 -3.26
C ASN A 77 7.90 -14.02 -2.81
N ALA A 78 7.65 -13.10 -3.74
CA ALA A 78 7.31 -11.72 -3.41
C ALA A 78 5.88 -11.63 -2.85
N GLN A 79 5.66 -10.67 -1.95
CA GLN A 79 4.31 -10.32 -1.54
C GLN A 79 3.52 -9.80 -2.76
N GLU A 80 2.24 -10.17 -2.84
CA GLU A 80 1.40 -9.85 -3.99
C GLU A 80 1.35 -8.35 -4.29
N GLU A 81 1.30 -7.51 -3.26
CA GLU A 81 1.19 -6.05 -3.43
C GLU A 81 2.41 -5.44 -4.12
N ILE A 82 3.63 -5.83 -3.69
CA ILE A 82 4.86 -5.33 -4.32
C ILE A 82 5.10 -5.97 -5.68
N TYR A 83 4.61 -7.21 -5.89
CA TYR A 83 4.62 -7.86 -7.19
C TYR A 83 3.81 -7.05 -8.20
N GLN A 84 2.55 -6.72 -7.89
CA GLN A 84 1.68 -5.96 -8.80
C GLN A 84 2.26 -4.57 -9.09
N ALA A 85 2.71 -3.84 -8.07
CA ALA A 85 3.36 -2.54 -8.26
C ALA A 85 4.59 -2.64 -9.18
N SER A 86 5.41 -3.70 -9.04
CA SER A 86 6.58 -3.92 -9.89
C SER A 86 6.20 -4.29 -11.33
N MET A 87 5.10 -5.05 -11.52
CA MET A 87 4.59 -5.38 -12.85
C MET A 87 4.06 -4.14 -13.58
N ASP A 88 3.39 -3.22 -12.87
CA ASP A 88 2.92 -1.94 -13.41
C ASP A 88 4.09 -1.04 -13.84
N GLU A 89 5.18 -1.02 -13.07
CA GLU A 89 6.42 -0.31 -13.43
C GLU A 89 7.06 -0.89 -14.70
N ILE A 90 7.12 -2.22 -14.83
CA ILE A 90 7.66 -2.88 -16.03
C ILE A 90 6.77 -2.62 -17.24
N ALA A 91 5.45 -2.58 -17.06
CA ALA A 91 4.53 -2.25 -18.14
C ALA A 91 4.79 -0.84 -18.68
N GLN A 92 4.98 0.14 -17.79
CA GLN A 92 5.36 1.50 -18.16
C GLN A 92 6.74 1.57 -18.82
N LEU A 93 7.72 0.79 -18.33
CA LEU A 93 9.04 0.72 -18.97
C LEU A 93 8.92 0.24 -20.42
N ARG A 94 8.13 -0.81 -20.68
CA ARG A 94 7.97 -1.37 -22.03
C ARG A 94 7.43 -0.37 -23.04
N GLU A 95 6.67 0.63 -22.60
CA GLU A 95 6.18 1.69 -23.48
C GLU A 95 7.29 2.66 -23.89
N VAL A 96 8.32 2.84 -23.07
CA VAL A 96 9.41 3.81 -23.28
C VAL A 96 10.68 3.16 -23.80
N GLN A 97 11.00 1.95 -23.34
CA GLN A 97 12.17 1.16 -23.73
C GLN A 97 11.78 -0.32 -23.90
N PRO A 98 11.34 -0.73 -25.11
CA PRO A 98 10.87 -2.09 -25.38
C PRO A 98 11.97 -3.13 -25.62
N GLU A 99 13.20 -2.70 -25.94
CA GLU A 99 14.38 -3.57 -26.14
C GLU A 99 15.10 -3.88 -24.82
#